data_AF-M5SYJ8-F1
#
_entry.id   AF-M5SYJ8-F1
#
_cell.length_a   1.000
_cell.length_b   1.000
_cell.length_c   1.000
_cell.angle_alpha   90.00
_cell.angle_beta   90.00
_cell.angle_gamma   90.00
#
_symmetry.space_group_name_H-M   'P 1'
#
loop_
_entity.id
_entity.type
_entity.pdbx_description
1 polymer ?
#
loop_
_entity_poly.entity_id
_entity_poly.type
_entity_poly.pdbx_seq_one_letter_code
_entity_poly.pdbx_strand_id
1 'polypeptide(L)'
;MSRFTKRICQFCLIAASIFAFNGATTAEAGGYRQTYSSWNYHPTRTYYYTTYRYQPVVTVPTYHHHYCIHYPSRPRYVYYYNPVRRVYWGRYDLQESGYSMLKPEDQKGDLEAIPEAAFPKPSAMPPIPESTDGVAMAKPELKDLPSIKADVDTP
;
A
#
# COMPACT_ATOMS: atom_id res chain seq x y z
N MET A 1 -40.29 -15.97 -73.64
CA MET A 1 -39.26 -16.72 -72.90
C MET A 1 -38.19 -15.76 -72.39
N SER A 2 -37.91 -15.82 -71.08
CA SER A 2 -36.62 -15.53 -70.42
C SER A 2 -36.00 -14.12 -70.52
N ARG A 3 -36.19 -13.27 -69.49
CA ARG A 3 -35.25 -12.88 -68.39
C ARG A 3 -34.38 -11.65 -68.76
N PHE A 4 -34.84 -10.41 -68.51
CA PHE A 4 -34.60 -9.58 -67.30
C PHE A 4 -33.14 -9.53 -66.81
N THR A 5 -32.39 -8.52 -67.26
CA THR A 5 -31.16 -8.06 -66.60
C THR A 5 -31.42 -6.70 -65.97
N LYS A 6 -31.33 -6.68 -64.64
CA LYS A 6 -31.68 -5.59 -63.73
C LYS A 6 -30.59 -4.50 -63.74
N ARG A 7 -31.03 -3.24 -63.75
CA ARG A 7 -30.20 -2.07 -63.50
C ARG A 7 -29.78 -2.04 -62.02
N ILE A 8 -28.52 -1.73 -61.86
CA ILE A 8 -27.71 -1.62 -60.65
C ILE A 8 -28.04 -0.32 -59.89
N CYS A 9 -27.62 -0.31 -58.61
CA CYS A 9 -27.49 0.84 -57.71
C CYS A 9 -28.74 1.23 -56.91
N GLN A 10 -28.98 0.50 -55.82
CA GLN A 10 -29.66 1.07 -54.67
C GLN A 10 -29.08 0.51 -53.35
N PHE A 11 -28.43 1.42 -52.62
CA PHE A 11 -28.18 1.47 -51.16
C PHE A 11 -27.65 0.22 -50.44
N CYS A 12 -26.35 0.22 -50.13
CA CYS A 12 -25.80 -0.52 -48.99
C CYS A 12 -25.46 0.44 -47.84
N LEU A 13 -26.35 0.47 -46.84
CA LEU A 13 -26.03 0.88 -45.48
C LEU A 13 -25.00 -0.11 -44.90
N ILE A 14 -23.74 0.30 -44.73
CA ILE A 14 -22.78 -0.47 -43.95
C ILE A 14 -22.79 0.11 -42.54
N ALA A 15 -23.47 -0.61 -41.64
CA ALA A 15 -23.51 -0.35 -40.22
C ALA A 15 -22.13 -0.56 -39.59
N ALA A 16 -21.66 0.45 -38.86
CA ALA A 16 -20.46 0.40 -38.04
C ALA A 16 -20.60 -0.67 -36.95
N SER A 17 -19.81 -1.73 -37.03
CA SER A 17 -19.70 -2.73 -35.97
C SER A 17 -18.41 -2.47 -35.19
N ILE A 18 -18.45 -1.51 -34.26
CA ILE A 18 -17.41 -1.34 -33.25
C ILE A 18 -17.52 -2.55 -32.31
N PHE A 19 -16.65 -3.55 -32.51
CA PHE A 19 -16.41 -4.58 -31.51
C PHE A 19 -15.72 -3.92 -30.32
N ALA A 20 -16.52 -3.44 -29.37
CA ALA A 20 -16.04 -3.12 -28.03
C ALA A 20 -15.59 -4.44 -27.39
N PHE A 21 -14.29 -4.70 -27.44
CA PHE A 21 -13.64 -5.67 -26.58
C PHE A 21 -13.80 -5.16 -25.15
N ASN A 22 -14.93 -5.53 -24.53
CA ASN A 22 -15.10 -5.40 -23.09
C ASN A 22 -14.14 -6.42 -22.49
N GLY A 23 -12.89 -6.00 -22.27
CA GLY A 23 -12.05 -6.64 -21.28
C GLY A 23 -12.80 -6.55 -19.97
N ALA A 24 -13.55 -7.61 -19.65
CA ALA A 24 -14.10 -7.80 -18.34
C ALA A 24 -12.89 -7.90 -17.41
N THR A 25 -12.51 -6.77 -16.81
CA THR A 25 -11.68 -6.77 -15.63
C THR A 25 -12.49 -7.57 -14.63
N THR A 26 -12.10 -8.82 -14.39
CA THR A 26 -12.61 -9.59 -13.28
C THR A 26 -12.25 -8.78 -12.04
N ALA A 27 -13.20 -8.01 -11.54
CA ALA A 27 -13.16 -7.52 -10.18
C ALA A 27 -13.28 -8.76 -9.33
N GLU A 28 -12.13 -9.35 -8.99
CA GLU A 28 -12.04 -10.43 -8.04
C GLU A 28 -12.74 -9.94 -6.77
N ALA A 29 -13.89 -10.54 -6.45
CA ALA A 29 -14.50 -10.46 -5.13
C ALA A 29 -13.66 -11.28 -4.12
N GLY A 30 -12.35 -11.07 -4.12
CA GLY A 30 -11.38 -11.61 -3.19
C GLY A 30 -11.19 -10.59 -2.07
N GLY A 31 -11.31 -11.03 -0.81
CA GLY A 31 -11.03 -10.16 0.33
C GLY A 31 -9.67 -9.47 0.19
N TYR A 32 -9.56 -8.24 0.69
CA TYR A 32 -8.32 -7.48 0.61
C TYR A 32 -7.16 -8.30 1.20
N ARG A 33 -6.16 -8.61 0.37
CA ARG A 33 -4.96 -9.35 0.77
C ARG A 33 -4.15 -8.60 1.83
N GLN A 34 -4.20 -7.28 1.79
CA GLN A 34 -3.58 -6.39 2.77
C GLN A 34 -4.47 -5.18 3.02
N THR A 35 -4.47 -4.66 4.24
CA THR A 35 -5.28 -3.52 4.65
C THR A 35 -4.67 -2.80 5.85
N TYR A 36 -4.94 -1.51 5.97
CA TYR A 36 -4.63 -0.71 7.15
C TYR A 36 -5.93 -0.43 7.91
N SER A 37 -5.90 -0.52 9.23
CA SER A 37 -7.01 -0.04 10.06
C SER A 37 -7.02 1.50 10.12
N SER A 38 -8.08 2.06 10.69
CA SER A 38 -8.05 3.46 11.12
C SER A 38 -6.93 3.71 12.13
N TRP A 39 -6.45 4.95 12.18
CA TRP A 39 -5.51 5.41 13.20
C TRP A 39 -6.18 5.48 14.57
N ASN A 40 -5.48 5.01 15.58
CA ASN A 40 -5.90 5.02 16.97
C ASN A 40 -4.84 5.71 17.81
N TYR A 41 -5.25 6.51 18.79
CA TYR A 41 -4.33 7.15 19.73
C TYR A 41 -4.13 6.28 20.97
N HIS A 42 -2.88 6.06 21.37
CA HIS A 42 -2.53 5.36 22.59
C HIS A 42 -2.18 6.36 23.71
N PRO A 43 -3.11 6.66 24.64
CA PRO A 43 -2.98 7.78 25.56
C PRO A 43 -1.79 7.66 26.53
N THR A 44 -1.49 6.46 27.02
CA THR A 44 -0.42 6.24 28.01
C THR A 44 0.99 6.35 27.43
N ARG A 45 1.14 6.11 26.13
CA ARG A 45 2.44 6.09 25.44
C ARG A 45 2.56 7.21 24.40
N THR A 46 1.53 8.05 24.29
CA THR A 46 1.50 9.28 23.50
C THR A 46 1.90 9.06 22.03
N TYR A 47 1.33 8.04 21.38
CA TYR A 47 1.55 7.78 19.96
C TYR A 47 0.24 7.41 19.24
N TYR A 48 0.24 7.55 17.92
CA TYR A 48 -0.82 7.03 17.06
C TYR A 48 -0.38 5.71 16.46
N TYR A 49 -1.31 4.78 16.26
CA TYR A 49 -1.02 3.53 15.59
C TYR A 49 -2.14 3.11 14.65
N THR A 50 -1.77 2.41 13.59
CA THR A 50 -2.68 1.64 12.74
C THR A 50 -2.17 0.20 12.64
N THR A 51 -3.09 -0.75 12.53
CA THR A 51 -2.77 -2.15 12.30
C THR A 51 -2.68 -2.39 10.79
N TYR A 52 -1.48 -2.74 10.33
CA TYR A 52 -1.27 -3.25 8.98
C TYR A 52 -1.49 -4.76 8.99
N ARG A 53 -2.60 -5.21 8.40
CA ARG A 53 -2.99 -6.62 8.29
C ARG A 53 -2.71 -7.11 6.89
N TYR A 54 -2.12 -8.30 6.75
CA TYR A 54 -1.77 -8.87 5.45
C TYR A 54 -1.85 -10.38 5.44
N GLN A 55 -2.01 -10.95 4.24
CA GLN A 55 -2.01 -12.37 3.98
C GLN A 55 -0.71 -12.73 3.22
N PRO A 56 0.24 -13.43 3.86
CA PRO A 56 1.50 -13.80 3.22
C PRO A 56 1.30 -14.65 1.96
N VAL A 57 0.41 -15.66 2.06
CA VAL A 57 0.12 -16.62 1.00
C VAL A 57 -1.35 -16.54 0.61
N VAL A 58 -1.65 -16.16 -0.63
CA VAL A 58 -3.02 -15.90 -1.14
C VAL A 58 -3.97 -17.10 -1.05
N THR A 59 -3.44 -18.32 -1.00
CA THR A 59 -4.23 -19.56 -0.90
C THR A 59 -4.61 -19.95 0.54
N VAL A 60 -4.01 -19.30 1.55
CA VAL A 60 -4.21 -19.64 2.97
C VAL A 60 -4.93 -18.48 3.68
N PRO A 61 -6.10 -18.69 4.32
CA PRO A 61 -6.89 -17.61 4.92
C PRO A 61 -6.30 -17.03 6.23
N THR A 62 -5.02 -17.28 6.49
CA THR A 62 -4.31 -16.80 7.68
C THR A 62 -3.78 -15.39 7.43
N TYR A 63 -4.14 -14.47 8.32
CA TYR A 63 -3.65 -13.11 8.28
C TYR A 63 -2.64 -12.86 9.40
N HIS A 64 -1.56 -12.18 9.04
CA HIS A 64 -0.58 -11.64 9.97
C HIS A 64 -0.84 -10.14 10.12
N HIS A 65 -0.23 -9.54 11.14
CA HIS A 65 -0.31 -8.10 11.32
C HIS A 65 0.96 -7.52 11.92
N HIS A 66 1.28 -6.31 11.48
CA HIS A 66 2.27 -5.43 12.09
C HIS A 66 1.59 -4.14 12.56
N TYR A 67 2.22 -3.43 13.48
CA TYR A 67 1.79 -2.09 13.86
C TYR A 67 2.58 -1.05 13.11
N CYS A 68 1.90 -0.04 12.59
CA CYS A 68 2.51 1.18 12.08
C CYS A 68 2.27 2.26 13.13
N ILE A 69 3.34 2.83 13.67
CA ILE A 69 3.32 3.69 14.84
C ILE A 69 3.85 5.06 14.43
N HIS A 70 3.10 6.10 14.71
CA HIS A 70 3.48 7.48 14.50
C HIS A 70 3.64 8.17 15.85
N TYR A 71 4.83 8.72 16.10
CA TYR A 71 5.13 9.48 17.30
C TYR A 71 5.01 10.97 17.00
N PRO A 72 4.14 11.71 17.70
CA PRO A 72 4.07 13.17 17.64
C PRO A 72 5.43 13.88 17.84
N SER A 73 6.31 13.30 18.67
CA SER A 73 7.67 13.80 18.90
C SER A 73 8.63 13.58 17.72
N ARG A 74 8.27 12.71 16.76
CA ARG A 74 9.05 12.39 15.56
C ARG A 74 8.11 12.41 14.33
N PRO A 75 7.55 13.59 13.99
CA PRO A 75 6.39 13.68 13.09
C PRO A 75 6.69 13.34 11.64
N ARG A 76 7.97 13.21 11.25
CA ARG A 76 8.37 12.87 9.89
C ARG A 76 8.11 11.39 9.54
N TYR A 77 8.06 10.51 10.54
CA TYR A 77 8.15 9.06 10.30
C TYR A 77 6.94 8.27 10.81
N VAL A 78 6.68 7.16 10.14
CA VAL A 78 5.82 6.07 10.61
C VAL A 78 6.66 4.81 10.76
N TYR A 79 6.80 4.31 11.98
CA TYR A 79 7.64 3.17 12.30
C TYR A 79 6.86 1.86 12.22
N TYR A 80 7.46 0.83 11.66
CA TYR A 80 6.83 -0.48 11.52
C TYR A 80 7.36 -1.42 12.59
N TYR A 81 6.45 -1.99 13.38
CA TYR A 81 6.74 -2.87 14.50
C TYR A 81 6.10 -4.24 14.28
N ASN A 82 6.91 -5.30 14.42
CA ASN A 82 6.45 -6.68 14.37
C ASN A 82 6.12 -7.13 15.82
N PRO A 83 4.84 -7.42 16.15
CA PRO A 83 4.46 -7.79 17.51
C PRO A 83 4.88 -9.22 17.90
N VAL A 84 5.09 -10.11 16.94
CA VAL A 84 5.54 -11.49 17.18
C VAL A 84 7.02 -11.49 17.58
N ARG A 85 7.86 -10.83 16.78
CA ARG A 85 9.31 -10.71 17.02
C ARG A 85 9.65 -9.61 18.02
N ARG A 86 8.69 -8.75 18.34
CA ARG A 86 8.80 -7.58 19.24
C ARG A 86 9.91 -6.61 18.83
N VAL A 87 10.03 -6.33 17.53
CA VAL A 87 11.06 -5.45 16.99
C VAL A 87 10.50 -4.46 15.97
N TYR A 88 11.10 -3.27 15.93
CA TYR A 88 10.99 -2.38 14.80
C TYR A 88 11.82 -2.92 13.65
N TRP A 89 11.26 -2.87 12.43
CA TRP A 89 11.90 -3.43 11.24
C TRP A 89 12.00 -2.45 10.08
N GLY A 90 11.51 -1.22 10.26
CA GLY A 90 11.73 -0.14 9.33
C GLY A 90 10.85 1.05 9.64
N ARG A 91 10.88 2.04 8.74
CA ARG A 91 10.04 3.23 8.83
C ARG A 91 9.66 3.73 7.44
N TYR A 92 8.54 4.41 7.36
CA TYR A 92 8.10 5.15 6.20
C TYR A 92 8.28 6.65 6.46
N ASP A 93 8.89 7.34 5.50
CA ASP A 93 9.09 8.78 5.50
C ASP A 93 7.85 9.45 4.89
N LEU A 94 7.19 10.29 5.68
CA LEU A 94 5.98 11.01 5.26
C LEU A 94 6.28 12.18 4.31
N GLN A 95 7.49 12.72 4.31
CA GLN A 95 7.91 13.83 3.45
C GLN A 95 8.40 13.29 2.10
N GLU A 96 9.29 12.31 2.12
CA GLU A 96 9.88 11.73 0.90
C GLU A 96 9.02 10.60 0.29
N SER A 97 7.98 10.16 1.02
CA SER A 97 7.09 9.07 0.58
C SER A 97 7.81 7.75 0.25
N GLY A 98 8.85 7.43 1.03
CA GLY A 98 9.69 6.25 0.85
C GLY A 98 9.88 5.43 2.12
N TYR A 99 10.29 4.18 1.96
CA TYR A 99 10.52 3.22 3.04
C TYR A 99 12.01 2.98 3.30
N SER A 100 12.40 3.02 4.57
CA SER A 100 13.73 2.68 5.07
C SER A 100 13.66 1.36 5.83
N MET A 101 14.16 0.29 5.21
CA MET A 101 14.21 -1.05 5.81
C MET A 101 15.43 -1.21 6.72
N LEU A 102 15.22 -1.62 7.97
CA LEU A 102 16.33 -1.94 8.87
C LEU A 102 16.95 -3.28 8.51
N LYS A 103 18.28 -3.36 8.60
CA LYS A 103 18.98 -4.64 8.58
C LYS A 103 18.56 -5.49 9.79
N PRO A 104 18.50 -6.83 9.68
CA PRO A 104 18.09 -7.69 10.80
C PRO A 104 18.86 -7.45 12.11
N GLU A 105 20.16 -7.14 12.04
CA GLU A 105 21.02 -6.85 13.20
C GLU A 105 20.65 -5.56 13.96
N ASP A 106 20.08 -4.59 13.24
CA ASP A 106 19.67 -3.28 13.77
C ASP A 106 18.21 -3.28 14.25
N GLN A 107 17.46 -4.36 14.04
CA GLN A 107 16.08 -4.49 14.50
C GLN A 107 16.06 -4.66 16.03
N LYS A 108 15.50 -3.68 16.74
CA LYS A 108 15.36 -3.69 18.21
C LYS A 108 13.92 -3.46 18.63
N GLY A 109 13.58 -3.90 19.84
CA GLY A 109 12.26 -3.66 20.44
C GLY A 109 12.06 -2.25 20.95
N ASP A 110 13.16 -1.55 21.24
CA ASP A 110 13.17 -0.15 21.61
C ASP A 110 13.65 0.69 20.42
N LEU A 111 12.89 1.72 20.07
CA LEU A 111 13.21 2.61 18.97
C LEU A 111 14.42 3.50 19.31
N GLU A 112 14.62 3.84 20.58
CA GLU A 112 15.77 4.63 21.05
C GLU A 112 17.09 3.86 20.93
N ALA A 113 17.02 2.52 20.92
CA ALA A 113 18.18 1.65 20.73
C ALA A 113 18.58 1.50 19.25
N ILE A 114 17.83 2.07 18.31
CA ILE A 114 18.11 2.00 16.87
C ILE A 114 18.74 3.32 16.45
N PRO A 115 20.03 3.34 16.08
CA PRO A 115 20.69 4.58 15.68
C PRO A 115 20.08 5.11 14.38
N GLU A 116 20.01 6.43 14.22
CA GLU A 116 19.45 7.07 13.02
C GLU A 116 20.16 6.59 11.74
N ALA A 117 21.48 6.36 11.81
CA ALA A 117 22.29 5.85 10.70
C ALA A 117 21.98 4.40 10.29
N ALA A 118 21.28 3.62 11.12
CA ALA A 118 20.82 2.28 10.74
C ALA A 118 19.65 2.32 9.76
N PHE A 119 18.92 3.44 9.71
CA PHE A 119 17.87 3.63 8.72
C PHE A 119 18.51 4.02 7.38
N PRO A 120 18.44 3.16 6.35
CA PRO A 120 18.96 3.52 5.03
C PRO A 120 18.12 4.63 4.40
N LYS A 121 18.61 5.18 3.28
CA LYS A 121 17.84 6.16 2.50
C LYS A 121 16.46 5.59 2.12
N PRO A 122 15.40 6.42 2.18
CA PRO A 122 14.07 6.00 1.77
C PRO A 122 14.05 5.46 0.34
N SER A 123 13.32 4.37 0.14
CA SER A 123 13.21 3.65 -1.14
C SER A 123 11.76 3.20 -1.39
N ALA A 124 11.51 2.38 -2.42
CA ALA A 124 10.17 1.84 -2.65
C ALA A 124 9.68 0.98 -1.46
N MET A 125 8.36 0.83 -1.33
CA MET A 125 7.79 -0.05 -0.32
C MET A 125 8.28 -1.49 -0.53
N PRO A 126 8.69 -2.19 0.54
CA PRO A 126 9.16 -3.57 0.44
C PRO A 126 8.00 -4.51 0.06
N PRO A 127 8.30 -5.76 -0.33
CA PRO A 127 7.28 -6.78 -0.50
C PRO A 127 6.51 -7.02 0.81
N ILE A 128 5.28 -7.54 0.69
CA ILE A 128 4.50 -8.04 1.84
C ILE A 128 5.39 -8.99 2.65
N PRO A 129 5.48 -8.82 3.98
CA PRO A 129 6.31 -9.68 4.80
C PRO A 129 5.92 -11.14 4.62
N GLU A 130 6.93 -12.02 4.56
CA GLU A 130 6.74 -13.48 4.41
C GLU A 130 6.12 -13.91 3.07
N SER A 131 5.80 -12.98 2.16
CA SER A 131 5.34 -13.29 0.80
C SER A 131 6.51 -13.63 -0.13
N THR A 132 6.27 -14.52 -1.10
CA THR A 132 7.23 -14.92 -2.13
C THR A 132 6.92 -14.39 -3.53
N ASP A 133 5.77 -13.75 -3.72
CA ASP A 133 5.31 -13.26 -5.04
C ASP A 133 5.72 -11.82 -5.38
N GLY A 134 6.47 -11.16 -4.48
CA GLY A 134 7.02 -9.83 -4.71
C GLY A 134 5.99 -8.70 -4.71
N VAL A 135 4.72 -8.96 -4.35
CA VAL A 135 3.72 -7.89 -4.23
C VAL A 135 4.16 -6.92 -3.14
N ALA A 136 4.28 -5.64 -3.51
CA ALA A 136 4.68 -4.58 -2.59
C ALA A 136 3.61 -4.33 -1.51
N MET A 137 4.07 -3.92 -0.35
CA MET A 137 3.20 -3.36 0.68
C MET A 137 2.54 -2.08 0.17
N ALA A 138 1.26 -1.93 0.46
CA ALA A 138 0.56 -0.68 0.28
C ALA A 138 1.19 0.39 1.20
N LYS A 139 1.09 1.66 0.79
CA LYS A 139 1.51 2.78 1.63
C LYS A 139 0.52 2.94 2.78
N PRO A 140 0.96 3.41 3.96
CA PRO A 140 0.05 3.67 5.06
C PRO A 140 -0.94 4.78 4.67
N GLU A 141 -2.22 4.58 4.97
CA GLU A 141 -3.24 5.61 4.75
C GLU A 141 -3.03 6.77 5.74
N LEU A 142 -2.99 8.01 5.26
CA LEU A 142 -2.68 9.17 6.11
C LEU A 142 -3.91 10.00 6.50
N LYS A 143 -5.11 9.65 6.01
CA LYS A 143 -6.29 10.54 6.06
C LYS A 143 -6.73 10.92 7.48
N ASP A 144 -6.47 10.04 8.46
CA ASP A 144 -6.87 10.23 9.87
C ASP A 144 -5.65 10.37 10.80
N LEU A 145 -4.44 10.47 10.23
CA LEU A 145 -3.26 10.75 11.02
C LEU A 145 -3.23 12.26 11.30
N PRO A 146 -3.22 12.71 12.56
CA PRO A 146 -3.15 14.13 12.84
C PRO A 146 -1.84 14.69 12.28
N SER A 147 -1.95 15.59 11.30
CA SER A 147 -0.80 16.34 10.82
C SER A 147 -0.41 17.36 11.88
N ILE A 148 0.72 17.14 12.53
CA ILE A 148 1.42 18.27 13.14
C ILE A 148 1.94 19.03 11.93
N LYS A 149 1.29 20.16 11.60
CA LYS A 149 1.86 21.13 10.67
C LYS A 149 3.29 21.33 11.14
N ALA A 150 4.26 20.98 10.29
CA ALA A 150 5.61 21.42 10.52
C ALA A 150 5.51 22.94 10.55
N ASP A 151 5.60 23.55 11.73
CA ASP A 151 5.87 24.97 11.81
C ASP A 151 7.19 25.14 11.07
N VAL A 152 7.07 25.69 9.86
CA VAL A 152 8.20 26.20 9.11
C VAL A 152 8.59 27.48 9.85
N ASP A 153 9.27 27.30 10.98
CA ASP A 153 9.98 28.37 11.67
C ASP A 153 11.06 28.84 10.68
N THR A 154 10.73 29.91 9.97
CA THR A 154 11.67 30.65 9.14
C THR A 154 12.19 31.77 10.05
N PRO A 155 13.52 31.85 10.31
CA PRO A 155 14.11 32.98 11.02
C PRO A 155 13.97 34.30 10.24
#